data_AF-A0A4Y2E3F7-F1
#
_entry.id   AF-A0A4Y2E3F7-F1
#
_cell.length_a   1.000
_cell.length_b   1.000
_cell.length_c   1.000
_cell.angle_alpha   90.00
_cell.angle_beta   90.00
_cell.angle_gamma   90.00
#
_symmetry.space_group_name_H-M   'P 1'
#
loop_
_entity.id
_entity.type
_entity.pdbx_description
1 polymer ?
#
loop_
_entity_poly.entity_id
_entity_poly.type
_entity_poly.pdbx_seq_one_letter_code
_entity_poly.pdbx_strand_id
1 'polypeptide(L)'
;MRYSIVGRQKIGQSQLQITRDLNIKPNIVFNLWKHFKDTVSKVRQPGRRSRATTAFEDRYLSITVMRNGSAAASQLARDLKSTIGSRI
;
A
#
# COMPACT_ATOMS: atom_id res chain seq x y z
N MET A 1 4.74 21.49 19.48
CA MET A 1 3.61 22.16 18.78
C MET A 1 2.74 21.23 17.93
N ARG A 2 3.30 20.35 17.07
CA ARG A 2 2.47 19.47 16.20
C ARG A 2 1.56 18.50 16.97
N TYR A 3 2.07 17.90 18.05
CA TYR A 3 1.30 16.96 18.88
C TYR A 3 0.15 17.60 19.65
N SER A 4 0.26 18.88 20.06
CA SER A 4 -0.81 19.57 20.79
C SER A 4 -1.99 19.93 19.90
N ILE A 5 -1.75 20.29 18.63
CA ILE A 5 -2.80 20.55 17.63
C ILE A 5 -3.54 19.24 17.29
N VAL A 6 -2.79 18.18 16.97
CA VAL A 6 -3.38 16.87 16.63
C VAL A 6 -4.14 16.27 17.82
N GLY A 7 -3.61 16.40 19.05
CA GLY A 7 -4.26 15.94 20.27
C GLY A 7 -5.59 16.65 20.55
N ARG A 8 -5.60 17.98 20.48
CA ARG A 8 -6.82 18.80 20.63
C ARG A 8 -7.86 18.49 19.57
N GLN A 9 -7.41 18.29 18.34
CA GLN A 9 -8.31 17.96 17.23
C GLN A 9 -8.86 16.52 17.30
N LYS A 10 -8.12 15.57 17.90
CA LYS A 10 -8.62 14.23 18.24
C LYS A 10 -9.70 14.25 19.33
N ILE A 11 -9.62 15.19 20.28
CA ILE A 11 -10.62 15.39 21.34
C ILE A 11 -11.88 16.14 20.79
N GLY A 12 -11.87 16.52 19.51
CA GLY A 12 -13.01 17.17 18.86
C GLY A 12 -13.05 18.69 18.98
N GLN A 13 -11.96 19.33 19.44
CA GLN A 13 -11.89 20.79 19.44
C GLN A 13 -11.93 21.36 18.00
N SER A 14 -12.69 22.43 17.82
CA SER A 14 -12.79 23.14 16.54
C SER A 14 -11.44 23.74 16.13
N GLN A 15 -11.11 23.66 14.84
CA GLN A 15 -9.89 24.25 14.28
C GLN A 15 -9.80 25.75 14.57
N LEU A 16 -10.94 26.45 14.59
CA LEU A 16 -11.02 27.88 14.89
C LEU A 16 -10.57 28.18 16.33
N GLN A 17 -10.95 27.32 17.26
CA GLN A 17 -10.57 27.44 18.67
C GLN A 17 -9.07 27.18 18.84
N ILE A 18 -8.55 26.14 18.19
CA ILE A 18 -7.12 25.83 18.19
C ILE A 18 -6.30 26.99 17.58
N THR A 19 -6.80 27.64 16.53
CA THR A 19 -6.12 28.77 15.89
C THR A 19 -6.08 30.01 16.78
N ARG A 20 -7.17 30.28 17.53
CA ARG A 20 -7.25 31.40 18.48
C ARG A 20 -6.35 31.17 19.68
N ASP A 21 -6.43 29.99 20.29
CA ASP A 21 -5.65 29.62 21.48
C ASP A 21 -4.14 29.63 21.23
N LEU A 22 -3.72 29.23 20.03
CA LEU A 22 -2.30 29.14 19.68
C LEU A 22 -1.81 30.36 18.89
N ASN A 23 -2.69 31.30 18.54
CA ASN A 23 -2.43 32.43 17.65
C ASN A 23 -1.74 32.02 16.33
N ILE A 24 -2.18 30.90 15.74
CA ILE A 24 -1.62 30.31 14.51
C ILE A 24 -2.58 30.52 13.35
N LYS A 25 -2.03 30.82 12.17
CA LYS A 25 -2.82 30.92 10.94
C LYS A 25 -3.64 29.64 10.68
N PRO A 26 -4.95 29.74 10.36
CA PRO A 26 -5.82 28.59 10.11
C PRO A 26 -5.31 27.59 9.08
N ASN A 27 -4.59 28.09 8.07
CA ASN A 27 -4.03 27.27 7.01
C ASN A 27 -3.01 26.22 7.53
N ILE A 28 -2.24 26.57 8.55
CA ILE A 28 -1.23 25.65 9.14
C ILE A 28 -1.94 24.50 9.87
N VAL A 29 -3.00 24.80 10.62
CA VAL A 29 -3.81 23.80 11.34
C VAL A 29 -4.53 22.88 10.36
N PHE A 30 -5.09 23.45 9.28
CA PHE A 30 -5.76 22.68 8.23
C PHE A 30 -4.81 21.73 7.51
N ASN A 31 -3.64 22.22 7.07
CA ASN A 31 -2.64 21.41 6.40
C ASN A 31 -2.10 20.30 7.31
N LEU A 32 -1.84 20.62 8.58
CA LEU A 32 -1.34 19.63 9.54
C LEU A 32 -2.36 18.51 9.79
N TRP A 33 -3.64 18.85 9.93
CA TRP A 33 -4.71 17.86 10.09
C TRP A 33 -4.90 16.99 8.84
N LYS A 34 -4.82 17.61 7.65
CA LYS A 34 -4.87 16.89 6.38
C LYS A 34 -3.75 15.86 6.28
N HIS A 35 -2.51 16.26 6.54
CA HIS A 35 -1.37 15.34 6.55
C HIS A 35 -1.50 14.23 7.59
N PHE A 36 -2.04 14.53 8.77
CA PHE A 36 -2.29 13.53 9.79
C PHE A 36 -3.30 12.48 9.29
N LYS A 37 -4.45 12.91 8.74
CA LYS A 37 -5.44 12.01 8.15
C LYS A 37 -4.88 11.20 6.98
N ASP A 38 -4.11 11.82 6.11
CA ASP A 38 -3.47 11.12 4.98
C ASP A 38 -2.48 10.07 5.47
N THR A 39 -1.72 10.35 6.53
CA THR A 39 -0.78 9.40 7.13
C THR A 39 -1.51 8.23 7.79
N VAL A 40 -2.58 8.52 8.56
CA VAL A 40 -3.42 7.48 9.19
C VAL A 40 -4.21 6.68 8.15
N SER A 41 -4.63 7.31 7.06
CA SER A 41 -5.27 6.65 5.91
C SER A 41 -4.29 5.74 5.16
N LYS A 42 -3.03 6.19 4.99
CA LYS A 42 -1.95 5.40 4.38
C LYS A 42 -1.58 4.15 5.20
N VAL A 43 -1.80 4.14 6.51
CA VAL A 43 -1.58 2.98 7.39
C VAL A 43 -2.57 1.83 7.14
N ARG A 44 -3.52 1.98 6.20
CA ARG A 44 -4.55 0.94 5.95
C ARG A 44 -4.76 0.56 4.49
N GLN A 45 -3.67 0.43 3.73
CA GLN A 45 -3.63 -0.55 2.65
C GLN A 45 -2.35 -1.38 2.79
N PRO A 46 -2.37 -2.50 3.54
CA PRO A 46 -1.32 -3.51 3.36
C PRO A 46 -1.28 -3.80 1.86
N GLY A 47 -0.13 -3.52 1.26
CA GLY A 47 0.03 -3.28 -0.17
C GLY A 47 -0.86 -4.19 -1.00
N ARG A 48 -1.75 -3.58 -1.77
CA ARG A 48 -2.48 -4.23 -2.86
C ARG A 48 -1.49 -4.55 -3.98
N ARG A 49 -0.45 -5.33 -3.66
CA ARG A 49 0.37 -6.01 -4.64
C ARG A 49 -0.50 -7.18 -5.07
N SER A 50 -1.33 -6.93 -6.09
CA SER A 50 -2.06 -7.99 -6.77
C SER A 50 -1.06 -9.09 -7.06
N ARG A 51 -1.24 -10.23 -6.41
CA ARG A 51 -0.37 -11.37 -6.58
C ARG A 51 -0.55 -11.81 -8.04
N ALA A 52 0.39 -11.42 -8.88
CA ALA A 52 0.32 -11.63 -10.33
C ALA A 52 0.38 -13.12 -10.70
N THR A 53 0.89 -13.95 -9.79
CA THR A 53 1.09 -15.39 -9.98
C THR A 53 0.41 -16.19 -8.87
N THR A 54 -0.41 -17.17 -9.24
CA THR A 54 -1.07 -18.07 -8.29
C THR A 54 -0.02 -18.96 -7.60
N ALA A 55 -0.28 -19.42 -6.37
CA ALA A 55 0.66 -20.28 -5.62
C ALA A 55 0.98 -21.62 -6.33
N PHE A 56 0.20 -22.01 -7.32
CA PHE A 56 0.50 -23.15 -8.21
C PHE A 56 1.54 -22.77 -9.28
N GLU A 57 1.38 -21.61 -9.91
CA GLU A 57 2.29 -21.10 -10.95
C GLU A 57 3.69 -20.84 -10.37
N ASP A 58 3.76 -20.28 -9.16
CA ASP A 58 5.02 -20.02 -8.46
C ASP A 58 5.81 -21.30 -8.13
N ARG A 59 5.09 -22.36 -7.72
CA ARG A 59 5.67 -23.69 -7.49
C ARG A 59 6.13 -24.35 -8.79
N TYR A 60 5.32 -24.24 -9.86
CA TYR A 60 5.69 -24.76 -11.17
C TYR A 60 6.96 -24.09 -11.69
N LEU A 61 7.02 -22.75 -11.67
CA LEU A 61 8.18 -21.99 -12.11
C LEU A 61 9.44 -22.34 -11.31
N SER A 62 9.32 -22.49 -9.98
CA SER A 62 10.44 -22.89 -9.13
C SER A 62 11.00 -24.26 -9.52
N ILE A 63 10.13 -25.25 -9.76
CA ILE A 63 10.53 -26.60 -10.17
C ILE A 63 11.15 -26.60 -11.58
N THR A 64 10.55 -25.86 -12.51
CA THR A 64 11.02 -25.82 -13.91
C THR A 64 12.35 -25.07 -14.04
N VAL A 65 12.57 -24.00 -13.25
CA VAL A 65 13.87 -23.32 -13.18
C VAL A 65 14.95 -24.24 -12.61
N MET A 66 14.64 -25.01 -11.55
CA MET A 66 15.58 -25.97 -10.98
C MET A 66 15.95 -27.09 -11.97
N ARG A 67 15.00 -27.54 -12.80
CA ARG A 67 15.22 -28.61 -13.78
C ARG A 67 15.93 -28.15 -15.04
N ASN A 68 15.62 -26.94 -15.51
CA ASN A 68 16.08 -26.46 -16.81
C ASN A 68 17.21 -25.42 -16.73
N GLY A 69 17.71 -25.11 -15.52
CA GLY A 69 18.99 -24.45 -15.20
C GLY A 69 19.17 -22.99 -15.67
N SER A 70 18.62 -22.60 -16.83
CA SER A 70 18.72 -21.28 -17.47
C SER A 70 17.64 -21.09 -18.55
N ALA A 71 16.44 -21.63 -18.35
CA ALA A 71 15.34 -21.43 -19.29
C ALA A 71 14.93 -19.95 -19.35
N ALA A 72 14.79 -19.39 -20.56
CA ALA A 72 14.33 -18.03 -20.76
C ALA A 72 12.92 -17.82 -20.20
N ALA A 73 12.67 -16.68 -19.56
CA ALA A 73 11.38 -16.37 -18.95
C ALA A 73 10.20 -16.45 -19.94
N SER A 74 10.43 -16.11 -21.21
CA SER A 74 9.44 -16.24 -22.30
C SER A 74 9.10 -17.69 -22.62
N GLN A 75 10.07 -18.61 -22.52
CA GLN A 75 9.84 -20.04 -22.71
C GLN A 75 8.99 -20.61 -21.56
N LEU A 76 9.31 -20.23 -20.32
CA LEU A 76 8.56 -20.64 -19.13
C LEU A 76 7.11 -20.11 -19.16
N ALA A 77 6.90 -18.87 -19.60
CA ALA A 77 5.56 -18.29 -19.72
C ALA A 77 4.70 -19.01 -20.78
N ARG A 78 5.29 -19.41 -21.91
CA ARG A 78 4.59 -20.19 -22.95
C ARG A 78 4.23 -21.58 -22.46
N ASP A 79 5.16 -22.25 -21.77
CA ASP A 79 4.97 -23.58 -21.22
C ASP A 79 3.92 -23.62 -20.10
N LEU A 80 3.94 -22.61 -19.21
CA LEU A 80 2.91 -22.42 -18.19
C LEU A 80 1.53 -22.21 -18.84
N LYS A 81 1.44 -21.38 -19.88
CA LYS A 81 0.18 -21.14 -20.60
C LYS A 81 -0.34 -22.40 -21.32
N SER A 82 0.54 -23.21 -21.89
CA SER A 82 0.21 -24.52 -22.50
C SER A 82 -0.34 -25.49 -21.46
N THR A 83 0.32 -25.60 -20.31
CA THR A 83 -0.05 -26.49 -19.21
C THR A 83 -1.39 -26.10 -18.58
N ILE A 84 -1.65 -24.80 -18.39
CA ILE A 84 -2.93 -24.30 -17.87
C ILE A 84 -4.06 -24.47 -18.90
N GLY A 85 -3.77 -24.21 -20.18
CA GLY A 85 -4.74 -24.35 -21.28
C GLY A 85 -5.19 -25.79 -21.56
N SER A 86 -4.40 -26.78 -21.13
CA SER A 86 -4.73 -28.21 -21.25
C SER A 86 -5.60 -28.75 -20.10
N ARG A 87 -5.94 -27.93 -19.10
CA ARG A 87 -6.84 -28.31 -18.00
C ARG A 87 -8.28 -27.93 -18.34
N ILE A 88 -8.87 -28.65 -19.29
CA ILE A 88 -10.31 -28.68 -19.59
C ILE A 88 -10.74 -30.14 -19.60
#